data_AF-A0A242K450-F1
#
_entry.id   AF-A0A242K450-F1
#
_cell.length_a   1.000
_cell.length_b   1.000
_cell.length_c   1.000
_cell.angle_alpha   90.00
_cell.angle_beta   90.00
_cell.angle_gamma   90.00
#
_symmetry.space_group_name_H-M   'P 1'
#
loop_
_entity.id
_entity.type
_entity.pdbx_description
1 polymer ?
#
loop_
_entity_poly.entity_id
_entity_poly.type
_entity_poly.pdbx_seq_one_letter_code
_entity_poly.pdbx_strand_id
1 'polypeptide(L)'
;MTEWTGEKLANYLQKEYGTSDPIKLAKIYGFNFRYHNFDDSDPAFYIAGINGRKDIYLSTSIPNNQIPFYIGQQLGRYLLYNPDQIEKGDNNGIL
;
A
#
# COMPACT_ATOMS: atom_id res chain seq x y z
N MET A 1 0.78 1.15 24.00
CA MET A 1 0.97 1.36 22.55
C MET A 1 -0.37 1.71 21.97
N THR A 2 -0.48 2.79 21.19
CA THR A 2 -1.73 3.16 20.54
C THR A 2 -2.06 2.12 19.48
N GLU A 3 -3.20 1.46 19.60
CA GLU A 3 -3.66 0.49 18.61
C GLU A 3 -4.07 1.24 17.32
N TRP A 4 -3.39 0.91 16.23
CA TRP A 4 -3.70 1.44 14.90
C TRP A 4 -4.94 0.74 14.34
N THR A 5 -5.91 1.54 13.88
CA THR A 5 -7.08 1.05 13.14
C THR A 5 -6.99 1.55 11.71
N GLY A 6 -7.75 0.93 10.79
CA GLY A 6 -7.80 1.37 9.39
C GLY A 6 -8.21 2.85 9.26
N GLU A 7 -9.17 3.30 10.07
CA GLU A 7 -9.61 4.70 10.11
C GLU A 7 -8.50 5.65 10.61
N LYS A 8 -7.84 5.32 11.73
CA LYS A 8 -6.73 6.13 12.26
C LYS A 8 -5.58 6.22 11.27
N LEU A 9 -5.26 5.09 10.61
CA LEU A 9 -4.24 5.04 9.59
C LEU A 9 -4.61 5.95 8.40
N ALA A 10 -5.82 5.82 7.86
CA ALA A 10 -6.26 6.63 6.74
C ALA A 10 -6.20 8.14 7.05
N ASN A 11 -6.69 8.53 8.23
CA ASN A 11 -6.65 9.92 8.69
C ASN A 11 -5.22 10.43 8.87
N TYR A 12 -4.32 9.60 9.42
CA TYR A 12 -2.90 9.93 9.55
C TYR A 12 -2.25 10.14 8.18
N LEU A 13 -2.41 9.20 7.25
CA LEU A 13 -1.81 9.27 5.91
C LEU A 13 -2.28 10.52 5.15
N GLN A 14 -3.57 10.85 5.23
CA GLN A 14 -4.11 12.05 4.61
C GLN A 14 -3.51 13.32 5.20
N LYS A 15 -3.36 13.38 6.53
CA LYS A 15 -2.80 14.54 7.23
C LYS A 15 -1.31 14.71 6.94
N GLU A 16 -0.55 13.61 6.98
CA GLU A 16 0.91 13.62 6.83
C GLU A 16 1.34 13.93 5.39
N TYR A 17 0.72 13.28 4.42
CA TYR A 17 1.11 13.38 3.01
C TYR A 17 0.22 14.30 2.17
N GLY A 18 -0.80 14.91 2.78
CA GLY A 18 -1.72 15.83 2.09
C GLY A 18 -2.57 15.16 1.00
N THR A 19 -2.68 13.82 1.00
CA THR A 19 -3.41 13.08 -0.03
C THR A 19 -4.01 11.78 0.52
N SER A 20 -5.18 11.42 -0.01
CA SER A 20 -5.83 10.12 0.21
C SER A 20 -5.72 9.20 -1.01
N ASP A 21 -4.98 9.60 -2.05
CA ASP A 21 -4.77 8.81 -3.26
C ASP A 21 -3.95 7.55 -2.94
N PRO A 22 -4.54 6.34 -3.03
CA PRO A 22 -3.86 5.11 -2.65
C PRO A 22 -2.61 4.82 -3.48
N ILE A 23 -2.59 5.25 -4.74
CA ILE A 23 -1.47 5.03 -5.65
C ILE A 23 -0.28 5.87 -5.21
N LYS A 24 -0.52 7.16 -4.90
CA LYS A 24 0.53 8.06 -4.41
C LYS A 24 1.06 7.60 -3.06
N LEU A 25 0.17 7.26 -2.14
CA LEU A 25 0.55 6.75 -0.82
C LEU A 25 1.39 5.48 -0.96
N ALA A 26 0.96 4.48 -1.73
CA ALA A 26 1.74 3.25 -1.89
C ALA A 26 3.16 3.51 -2.46
N LYS A 27 3.30 4.47 -3.39
CA LYS A 27 4.62 4.89 -3.91
C LYS A 27 5.50 5.55 -2.84
N ILE A 28 4.94 6.40 -1.97
CA ILE A 28 5.66 7.00 -0.84
C ILE A 28 6.22 5.92 0.09
N TYR A 29 5.50 4.81 0.25
CA TYR A 29 5.93 3.66 1.05
C TYR A 29 6.83 2.66 0.29
N GLY A 30 7.28 3.01 -0.92
CA GLY A 30 8.24 2.22 -1.69
C GLY A 30 7.64 1.04 -2.46
N PHE A 31 6.31 0.97 -2.62
CA PHE A 31 5.68 -0.11 -3.38
C PHE A 31 5.79 0.09 -4.89
N ASN A 32 6.23 -0.97 -5.57
CA ASN A 32 6.10 -1.15 -7.00
C ASN A 32 4.78 -1.85 -7.35
N PHE A 33 4.26 -1.63 -8.54
CA PHE A 33 3.04 -2.33 -9.00
C PHE A 33 3.38 -3.33 -10.10
N ARG A 34 2.88 -4.55 -9.96
CA ARG A 34 3.07 -5.64 -10.91
C ARG A 34 1.71 -6.18 -11.32
N TYR A 35 1.48 -6.34 -12.61
CA TYR A 35 0.30 -7.03 -13.11
C TYR A 35 0.66 -8.48 -13.38
N HIS A 36 -0.18 -9.39 -12.91
CA HIS A 36 -0.02 -10.81 -13.15
C HIS A 36 -1.40 -11.44 -13.32
N ASN A 37 -1.44 -12.57 -14.01
CA ASN A 37 -2.66 -13.33 -14.15
C ASN A 37 -2.66 -14.42 -13.07
N PHE A 38 -3.49 -14.27 -12.04
CA PHE A 38 -3.68 -15.28 -11.00
C PHE A 38 -5.16 -15.63 -10.90
N ASP A 39 -5.46 -16.87 -10.50
CA ASP A 39 -6.83 -17.37 -10.34
C ASP A 39 -7.63 -16.45 -9.39
N ASP A 40 -8.91 -16.24 -9.74
CA ASP A 40 -9.83 -15.18 -9.28
C ASP A 40 -10.06 -15.09 -7.74
N SER A 41 -9.39 -15.88 -6.91
CA SER A 41 -9.60 -15.89 -5.47
C SER A 41 -8.96 -14.70 -4.73
N ASP A 42 -7.91 -14.09 -5.28
CA ASP A 42 -7.32 -12.89 -4.67
C ASP A 42 -7.02 -11.82 -5.74
N PRO A 43 -7.81 -10.73 -5.79
CA PRO A 43 -7.63 -9.68 -6.79
C PRO A 43 -6.29 -8.96 -6.64
N ALA A 44 -5.71 -8.88 -5.42
CA ALA A 44 -4.42 -8.26 -5.21
C ALA A 44 -3.76 -8.71 -3.90
N PHE A 45 -2.43 -8.84 -3.91
CA PHE A 45 -1.64 -9.11 -2.71
C PHE A 45 -0.34 -8.30 -2.71
N TYR A 46 0.22 -8.06 -1.53
CA TYR A 46 1.55 -7.45 -1.41
C TYR A 46 2.62 -8.48 -1.07
N ILE A 47 3.84 -8.22 -1.52
CA ILE A 47 5.06 -8.89 -1.06
C ILE A 47 6.03 -7.80 -0.59
N ALA A 48 6.52 -7.93 0.64
CA ALA A 48 7.62 -7.14 1.18
C ALA A 48 8.81 -8.09 1.42
N GLY A 49 9.78 -8.06 0.50
CA GLY A 49 10.96 -8.92 0.55
C GLY A 49 11.99 -8.46 1.58
N ILE A 50 12.82 -9.39 2.04
CA ILE A 50 13.91 -9.15 3.01
C ILE A 50 14.97 -8.13 2.52
N ASN A 51 15.02 -7.88 1.21
CA ASN A 51 15.91 -6.90 0.58
C ASN A 51 15.31 -5.48 0.54
N GLY A 52 14.20 -5.23 1.24
CA GLY A 52 13.50 -3.95 1.22
C GLY A 52 12.63 -3.72 -0.02
N ARG A 53 12.63 -4.64 -0.99
CA ARG A 53 11.78 -4.54 -2.17
C ARG A 53 10.33 -4.82 -1.80
N LYS A 54 9.45 -3.88 -2.12
CA LYS A 54 8.00 -3.99 -1.91
C LYS A 54 7.29 -3.96 -3.26
N ASP A 55 6.45 -4.96 -3.51
CA ASP A 55 5.60 -5.03 -4.71
C ASP A 55 4.14 -5.29 -4.29
N ILE A 56 3.19 -4.61 -4.92
CA ILE A 56 1.77 -4.99 -4.95
C ILE A 56 1.50 -5.65 -6.30
N TYR A 57 1.06 -6.91 -6.24
CA TYR A 57 0.63 -7.67 -7.39
C TYR A 57 -0.88 -7.47 -7.57
N LEU A 58 -1.28 -7.09 -8.79
CA LEU A 58 -2.66 -6.83 -9.19
C LEU A 58 -3.07 -7.84 -10.26
N SER A 59 -4.25 -8.45 -10.10
CA SER A 59 -4.80 -9.30 -11.15
C SER A 59 -5.08 -8.48 -12.40
N THR A 60 -4.75 -9.04 -13.56
CA THR A 60 -5.14 -8.47 -14.85
C THR A 60 -6.65 -8.45 -15.07
N SER A 61 -7.43 -9.17 -14.25
CA SER A 61 -8.90 -9.16 -14.31
C SER A 61 -9.55 -7.98 -13.56
N ILE A 62 -8.78 -7.21 -12.76
CA ILE A 62 -9.33 -6.06 -12.04
C ILE A 62 -9.74 -4.93 -13.01
N PRO A 63 -10.98 -4.43 -12.94
CA PRO A 63 -11.37 -3.22 -13.66
C PRO A 63 -10.54 -2.00 -13.24
N ASN A 64 -10.10 -1.18 -14.21
CA ASN A 64 -9.20 -0.04 -13.95
C ASN A 64 -9.68 0.91 -12.84
N ASN A 65 -10.99 1.11 -12.69
CA ASN A 65 -11.57 1.96 -11.64
C ASN A 65 -11.49 1.36 -10.22
N GLN A 66 -11.27 0.05 -10.09
CA GLN A 66 -11.12 -0.65 -8.81
C GLN A 66 -9.64 -0.78 -8.38
N ILE A 67 -8.69 -0.58 -9.29
CA ILE A 67 -7.25 -0.67 -8.99
C ILE A 67 -6.85 0.18 -7.77
N PRO A 68 -7.25 1.46 -7.64
CA PRO A 68 -6.87 2.27 -6.48
C PRO A 68 -7.35 1.68 -5.15
N PHE A 69 -8.55 1.09 -5.13
CA PHE A 69 -9.10 0.45 -3.93
C PHE A 69 -8.22 -0.72 -3.47
N TYR A 70 -7.85 -1.62 -4.39
CA TYR A 70 -7.02 -2.77 -4.05
C TYR A 70 -5.60 -2.36 -3.64
N ILE A 71 -5.01 -1.35 -4.28
CA ILE A 71 -3.73 -0.79 -3.84
C ILE A 71 -3.84 -0.26 -2.40
N GLY A 72 -4.88 0.51 -2.09
CA GLY A 72 -5.11 1.04 -0.74
C GLY A 72 -5.32 -0.04 0.30
N GLN A 73 -6.08 -1.09 -0.05
CA GLN A 73 -6.28 -2.25 0.82
C GLN A 73 -4.95 -2.95 1.15
N GLN A 74 -4.10 -3.19 0.15
CA GLN A 74 -2.81 -3.86 0.37
C GLN A 74 -1.82 -2.98 1.14
N LEU A 75 -1.76 -1.68 0.86
CA LEU A 75 -0.99 -0.73 1.67
C LEU A 75 -1.45 -0.72 3.12
N GLY A 76 -2.77 -0.63 3.34
CA GLY A 76 -3.37 -0.63 4.68
C GLY A 76 -3.03 -1.91 5.45
N ARG A 77 -3.13 -3.07 4.80
CA ARG A 77 -2.71 -4.35 5.39
C ARG A 77 -1.23 -4.31 5.78
N TYR A 78 -0.34 -3.92 4.88
CA TYR A 78 1.09 -3.84 5.17
C TYR A 78 1.39 -2.96 6.39
N LEU A 79 0.81 -1.77 6.47
CA LEU A 79 1.07 -0.82 7.54
C LEU A 79 0.46 -1.23 8.89
N LEU A 80 -0.73 -1.85 8.87
CA LEU A 80 -1.33 -2.39 10.10
C LEU A 80 -0.57 -3.61 10.63
N TYR A 81 0.02 -4.42 9.76
CA TYR A 81 0.92 -5.53 10.16
C TYR A 81 2.31 -5.06 10.58
N ASN A 82 2.76 -3.89 10.11
CA ASN A 82 4.06 -3.32 10.43
C ASN A 82 3.93 -1.88 10.94
N PRO A 83 3.38 -1.66 12.16
CA PRO A 83 3.11 -0.32 12.67
C PRO A 83 4.33 0.60 12.76
N ASP A 84 5.53 0.04 12.91
CA ASP A 84 6.78 0.80 12.94
C ASP A 84 7.13 1.43 11.58
N GLN A 85 6.45 1.02 10.51
CA GLN A 85 6.63 1.56 9.16
C GLN A 85 5.73 2.77 8.90
N ILE A 86 4.67 2.98 9.69
CA ILE A 86 3.66 4.03 9.47
C ILE A 86 4.27 5.44 9.44
N GLU A 87 5.25 5.71 10.30
CA GLU A 87 5.91 7.03 10.34
C GLU A 87 7.19 7.08 9.48
N LYS A 88 7.58 5.95 8.87
CA LYS A 88 8.83 5.78 8.13
C LYS A 88 8.60 5.67 6.62
N GLY A 89 7.73 6.51 6.04
CA GLY A 89 7.64 6.63 4.57
C GLY A 89 9.03 6.58 3.95
N ASP A 90 9.19 5.87 2.83
CA ASP A 90 10.51 5.49 2.31
C ASP A 90 11.26 6.77 1.86
N ASN A 91 12.02 7.38 2.78
CA ASN A 91 12.79 8.62 2.58
C ASN A 91 14.04 8.39 1.70
N ASN A 92 13.97 7.44 0.76
CA ASN A 92 15.07 7.06 -0.12
C ASN A 92 14.95 7.61 -1.55
N GLY A 93 14.10 8.61 -1.80
CA GLY A 93 14.13 9.30 -3.09
C GLY A 93 13.00 10.29 -3.30
N ILE A 94 13.27 11.56 -2.98
CA ILE A 94 12.98 12.79 -3.75
C ILE A 94 13.04 13.96 -2.75
N LEU A 95 14.25 14.54 -2.64
CA LEU A 95 14.48 15.98 -2.55
C LEU A 95 15.42 16.33 -3.71
#